data_AF-A0A6B1G1U3-F1
#
_entry.id   AF-A0A6B1G1U3-F1
#
_cell.length_a   1.000
_cell.length_b   1.000
_cell.length_c   1.000
_cell.angle_alpha   90.00
_cell.angle_beta   90.00
_cell.angle_gamma   90.00
#
_symmetry.space_group_name_H-M   'P 1'
#
loop_
_entity.id
_entity.type
_entity.pdbx_description
1 polymer ?
#
loop_
_entity_poly.entity_id
_entity_poly.type
_entity_poly.pdbx_seq_one_letter_code
_entity_poly.pdbx_strand_id
1 'polypeptide(L)'
;MPARHLGELGRIIADAEDEKPVQVTVTQARNQILFRVWGKGGETRGAFHQVDLVSQLIADRFPDYRAIIPKSHNTRTVVGTESFLQAVRVAQLFARDNANIVRLKIEPNGDSGVGNLHLTASSAEMGNSKNELDAMVEGDDLEIDFDVRYLIAVLSQIDEEQVVLETTQSNRPGTIRPLGLADEEFLHVVMPMHPPR
;
A
#
# COMPACT_ATOMS: atom_id res chain seq x y z
N MET A 1 3.12 5.35 18.65
CA MET A 1 2.16 4.70 19.55
C MET A 1 2.13 3.22 19.23
N PRO A 2 1.94 2.31 20.20
CA PRO A 2 1.81 0.88 19.92
C PRO A 2 0.66 0.56 18.95
N ALA A 3 0.86 -0.39 18.04
CA ALA A 3 -0.10 -0.75 17.00
C ALA A 3 -1.48 -1.15 17.55
N ARG A 4 -1.50 -1.87 18.68
CA ARG A 4 -2.76 -2.25 19.35
C ARG A 4 -3.62 -1.03 19.71
N HIS A 5 -3.01 0.03 20.24
CA HIS A 5 -3.75 1.24 20.62
C HIS A 5 -4.23 2.03 19.39
N LEU A 6 -3.49 1.97 18.28
CA LEU A 6 -3.95 2.53 17.00
C LEU A 6 -5.15 1.76 16.46
N GLY A 7 -5.14 0.42 16.56
CA GLY A 7 -6.27 -0.42 16.19
C GLY A 7 -7.53 -0.13 17.01
N GLU A 8 -7.39 0.03 18.33
CA GLU A 8 -8.52 0.43 19.19
C GLU A 8 -9.05 1.83 18.83
N LEU A 9 -8.16 2.78 18.53
CA LEU A 9 -8.56 4.10 18.06
C LEU A 9 -9.36 4.00 16.75
N GLY A 10 -8.90 3.20 15.79
CA GLY A 10 -9.61 2.97 14.53
C GLY A 10 -11.01 2.39 14.75
N ARG A 11 -11.15 1.44 15.69
CA ARG A 11 -12.45 0.88 16.06
C ARG A 11 -13.39 1.92 16.68
N ILE A 12 -12.88 2.82 17.52
CA ILE A 12 -13.68 3.89 18.14
C ILE A 12 -14.10 4.94 17.10
N ILE A 13 -13.21 5.29 16.17
CA ILE A 13 -13.47 6.27 15.11
C ILE A 13 -14.55 5.77 14.15
N ALA A 14 -14.66 4.47 13.91
CA ALA A 14 -15.69 3.90 13.04
C ALA A 14 -17.13 4.27 13.45
N ASP A 15 -17.36 4.49 14.75
CA ASP A 15 -18.66 4.89 15.32
C ASP A 15 -18.69 6.38 15.73
N ALA A 16 -17.68 7.17 15.34
CA ALA A 16 -17.58 8.57 15.67
C ALA A 16 -18.58 9.44 14.88
N GLU A 17 -18.90 10.60 15.43
CA GLU A 17 -19.71 11.61 14.75
C GLU A 17 -18.87 12.33 13.69
N ASP A 18 -19.30 12.24 12.43
CA ASP A 18 -18.54 12.73 11.27
C ASP A 18 -18.27 14.25 11.31
N GLU A 19 -19.13 15.02 11.97
CA GLU A 19 -19.04 16.48 12.08
C GLU A 19 -18.10 16.96 13.20
N LYS A 20 -17.69 16.08 14.13
CA LYS A 20 -16.81 16.45 15.25
C LYS A 20 -15.39 15.92 15.04
N PRO A 21 -14.37 16.81 14.97
CA PRO A 21 -13.00 16.37 14.75
C PRO A 21 -12.48 15.60 15.96
N VAL A 22 -11.68 14.56 15.73
CA VAL A 22 -10.93 13.87 16.78
C VAL A 22 -9.89 14.84 17.37
N GLN A 23 -9.97 15.10 18.66
CA GLN A 23 -8.99 15.94 19.34
C GLN A 23 -7.79 15.09 19.77
N VAL A 24 -6.58 15.53 19.40
CA VAL A 24 -5.33 14.86 19.72
C VAL A 24 -4.50 15.76 20.63
N THR A 25 -4.13 15.26 21.81
CA THR A 25 -3.24 15.96 22.75
C THR A 25 -2.02 15.11 23.03
N VAL A 26 -0.83 15.63 22.74
CA VAL A 26 0.44 14.96 23.02
C VAL A 26 1.10 15.61 24.23
N THR A 27 1.31 14.82 25.28
CA THR A 27 2.02 15.28 26.48
C THR A 27 3.43 14.69 26.48
N GLN A 28 4.39 15.43 25.90
CA GLN A 28 5.79 14.99 25.82
C GLN A 28 6.39 14.70 27.20
N ALA A 29 6.09 15.53 28.21
CA ALA A 29 6.59 15.35 29.58
C ALA A 29 6.13 14.03 30.24
N ARG A 30 5.02 13.45 29.77
CA ARG A 30 4.47 12.20 30.30
C ARG A 30 4.59 11.03 29.33
N ASN A 31 5.23 11.24 28.16
CA ASN A 31 5.33 10.26 27.08
C ASN A 31 3.96 9.64 26.73
N GLN A 32 2.91 10.47 26.66
CA GLN A 32 1.53 10.05 26.47
C GLN A 32 0.87 10.80 25.33
N ILE A 33 -0.05 10.13 24.65
CA ILE A 33 -0.98 10.70 23.69
C ILE A 33 -2.41 10.42 24.15
N LEU A 34 -3.25 11.45 24.09
CA LEU A 34 -4.67 11.41 24.41
C LEU A 34 -5.45 11.70 23.12
N PHE A 35 -6.39 10.81 22.81
CA PHE A 35 -7.38 11.00 21.77
C PHE A 35 -8.73 11.20 22.42
N ARG A 36 -9.44 12.24 22.03
CA ARG A 36 -10.82 12.48 22.42
C ARG A 36 -11.71 12.39 21.20
N VAL A 37 -12.66 11.47 21.25
CA VAL A 37 -13.58 11.15 20.16
C VAL A 37 -15.00 11.33 20.64
N TRP A 38 -15.86 11.93 19.81
CA TRP A 38 -17.29 12.05 20.05
C TRP A 38 -18.03 11.04 19.20
N GLY A 39 -18.97 10.33 19.81
CA GLY A 39 -19.80 9.36 19.10
C GLY A 39 -21.13 9.97 18.71
N LYS A 40 -21.86 9.31 17.80
CA LYS A 40 -23.12 9.79 17.21
C LYS A 40 -24.28 10.01 18.20
N GLY A 41 -24.09 9.73 19.49
CA GLY A 41 -24.93 10.17 20.60
C GLY A 41 -26.45 10.09 20.38
N GLY A 42 -27.06 8.93 20.62
CA GLY A 42 -28.53 8.78 20.70
C GLY A 42 -29.10 7.75 19.72
N GLU A 43 -30.16 7.06 20.16
CA GLU A 43 -31.00 6.05 19.48
C GLU A 43 -30.45 4.62 19.33
N THR A 44 -29.15 4.39 19.12
CA THR A 44 -28.61 3.02 19.00
C THR A 44 -28.09 2.46 20.34
N ARG A 45 -28.54 1.27 20.75
CA ARG A 45 -27.99 0.55 21.92
C ARG A 45 -26.48 0.32 21.71
N GLY A 46 -25.64 1.00 22.49
CA GLY A 46 -24.17 0.92 22.40
C GLY A 46 -23.47 2.18 21.93
N ALA A 47 -24.21 3.22 21.52
CA ALA A 47 -23.62 4.50 21.15
C ALA A 47 -22.98 5.22 22.35
N PHE A 48 -21.75 5.71 22.19
CA PHE A 48 -21.07 6.55 23.18
C PHE A 48 -21.24 8.04 22.85
N HIS A 49 -21.21 8.89 23.86
CA HIS A 49 -21.23 10.34 23.67
C HIS A 49 -19.82 10.90 23.49
N GLN A 50 -18.88 10.45 24.33
CA GLN A 50 -17.48 10.84 24.28
C GLN A 50 -16.60 9.70 24.83
N VAL A 51 -15.46 9.47 24.20
CA VAL A 51 -14.42 8.52 24.66
C VAL A 51 -13.07 9.22 24.67
N ASP A 52 -12.37 9.12 25.80
CA ASP A 52 -10.99 9.57 25.98
C ASP A 52 -10.06 8.34 25.98
N LEU A 53 -9.26 8.16 24.93
CA LEU A 53 -8.28 7.07 24.79
C LEU A 53 -6.88 7.59 25.07
N VAL A 54 -6.24 7.04 26.11
CA VAL A 54 -4.87 7.38 26.50
C VAL A 54 -3.94 6.24 26.13
N SER A 55 -2.83 6.58 25.49
CA SER A 55 -1.78 5.63 25.15
C SER A 55 -0.40 6.14 25.53
N GLN A 56 0.45 5.24 26.02
CA GLN A 56 1.88 5.52 26.15
C GLN A 56 2.54 5.51 24.77
N LEU A 57 3.36 6.51 24.51
CA LEU A 57 4.19 6.57 23.31
C LEU A 57 5.36 5.60 23.43
N ILE A 58 5.83 5.10 22.28
CA ILE A 58 7.02 4.27 22.23
C ILE A 58 8.21 5.22 22.38
N ALA A 59 9.03 5.03 23.40
CA ALA A 59 10.20 5.86 23.69
C ALA A 59 11.40 5.45 22.83
N ASP A 60 11.20 5.40 21.51
CA ASP A 60 12.25 5.06 20.55
C ASP A 60 12.18 5.99 19.34
N ARG A 61 13.31 6.18 18.67
CA ARG A 61 13.40 7.03 17.49
C ARG A 61 12.92 6.24 16.28
N PHE A 62 11.83 6.71 15.67
CA PHE A 62 11.38 6.16 14.41
C PHE A 62 12.47 6.38 13.33
N PRO A 63 12.78 5.37 12.49
CA PRO A 63 13.76 5.51 11.42
C PRO A 63 13.42 6.67 10.47
N ASP A 64 14.44 7.24 9.83
CA ASP A 64 14.22 8.25 8.79
C ASP A 64 13.69 7.58 7.50
N TYR A 65 12.37 7.42 7.45
CA TYR A 65 11.68 6.81 6.32
C TYR A 65 11.75 7.67 5.05
N ARG A 66 12.05 8.98 5.15
CA ARG A 66 12.13 9.85 3.97
C ARG A 66 13.33 9.50 3.09
N ALA A 67 14.36 8.88 3.67
CA ALA A 67 15.54 8.44 2.94
C ALA A 67 15.31 7.24 2.03
N ILE A 68 14.26 6.43 2.29
CA ILE A 68 13.95 5.23 1.49
C ILE A 68 12.96 5.51 0.35
N ILE A 69 12.26 6.65 0.39
CA ILE A 69 11.30 7.06 -0.65
C ILE A 69 12.10 7.48 -1.89
N PRO A 70 11.96 6.79 -3.03
CA PRO A 70 12.56 7.23 -4.30
C PRO A 70 12.08 8.63 -4.66
N LYS A 71 13.01 9.52 -5.06
CA LYS A 71 12.70 10.88 -5.51
C LYS A 71 12.58 11.01 -7.03
N SER A 72 12.91 9.95 -7.75
CA SER A 72 12.94 9.89 -9.20
C SER A 72 12.59 8.47 -9.63
N HIS A 73 12.01 8.35 -10.81
CA HIS A 73 11.71 7.09 -11.47
C HIS A 73 12.31 7.08 -12.88
N ASN A 74 12.69 5.90 -13.36
CA ASN A 74 13.08 5.70 -14.76
C ASN A 74 11.90 5.19 -15.57
N THR A 75 11.08 4.35 -14.95
CA THR A 75 9.91 3.74 -15.57
C THR A 75 8.67 4.09 -14.77
N ARG A 76 7.64 4.57 -15.46
CA ARG A 76 6.34 4.93 -14.91
C ARG A 76 5.27 4.13 -15.63
N THR A 77 4.54 3.31 -14.88
CA THR A 77 3.53 2.37 -15.39
C THR A 77 2.17 2.75 -14.83
N VAL A 78 1.22 3.12 -15.68
CA VAL A 78 -0.19 3.37 -15.30
C VAL A 78 -1.02 2.17 -15.70
N VAL A 79 -1.69 1.54 -14.73
CA VAL A 79 -2.50 0.34 -14.93
C VAL A 79 -3.81 0.44 -14.17
N GLY A 80 -4.86 -0.23 -14.66
CA GLY A 80 -6.14 -0.31 -13.97
C GLY A 80 -6.01 -0.99 -12.60
N THR A 81 -6.55 -0.37 -11.55
CA THR A 81 -6.42 -0.85 -10.18
C THR A 81 -7.07 -2.22 -9.99
N GLU A 82 -8.31 -2.38 -10.44
CA GLU A 82 -9.06 -3.63 -10.29
C GLU A 82 -8.43 -4.79 -11.08
N SER A 83 -8.04 -4.54 -12.34
CA SER A 83 -7.42 -5.56 -13.19
C SER A 83 -6.06 -5.99 -12.62
N PHE A 84 -5.27 -5.03 -12.12
CA PHE A 84 -4.02 -5.34 -11.46
C PHE A 84 -4.22 -6.11 -10.16
N LEU A 85 -5.14 -5.68 -9.30
CA LEU A 85 -5.47 -6.40 -8.06
C LEU A 85 -5.94 -7.83 -8.33
N GLN A 86 -6.78 -8.04 -9.34
CA GLN A 86 -7.25 -9.37 -9.72
C GLN A 86 -6.10 -10.26 -10.20
N ALA A 87 -5.23 -9.75 -11.08
CA ALA A 87 -4.07 -10.48 -11.58
C ALA A 87 -3.11 -10.86 -10.45
N VAL A 88 -2.86 -9.95 -9.51
CA VAL A 88 -2.01 -10.19 -8.33
C VAL A 88 -2.65 -11.24 -7.40
N ARG A 89 -3.98 -11.21 -7.20
CA ARG A 89 -4.69 -12.25 -6.42
C ARG A 89 -4.59 -13.63 -7.06
N VAL A 90 -4.71 -13.73 -8.37
CA VAL A 90 -4.50 -14.99 -9.09
C VAL A 90 -3.06 -15.46 -8.94
N ALA A 91 -2.09 -14.56 -9.13
CA ALA A 91 -0.66 -14.86 -8.96
C ALA A 91 -0.33 -15.35 -7.54
N GLN A 92 -1.00 -14.83 -6.50
CA GLN A 92 -0.81 -15.27 -5.12
C GLN A 92 -1.07 -16.77 -4.93
N LEU A 93 -2.02 -17.35 -5.66
CA LEU A 93 -2.32 -18.79 -5.55
C LEU A 93 -1.11 -19.65 -5.93
N PHE A 94 -0.31 -19.20 -6.89
CA PHE A 94 0.90 -19.90 -7.36
C PHE A 94 2.14 -19.47 -6.57
N ALA A 95 2.21 -18.21 -6.14
CA ALA A 95 3.36 -17.68 -5.42
C ALA A 95 3.51 -18.24 -3.99
N ARG A 96 2.46 -18.83 -3.40
CA ARG A 96 2.48 -19.39 -2.03
C ARG A 96 3.62 -20.38 -1.80
N ASP A 97 3.92 -21.19 -2.79
CA ASP A 97 4.97 -22.22 -2.70
C ASP A 97 6.38 -21.65 -2.98
N ASN A 98 6.46 -20.43 -3.52
CA ASN A 98 7.70 -19.75 -3.88
C ASN A 98 7.85 -18.41 -3.15
N ALA A 99 7.76 -18.46 -1.82
CA ALA A 99 8.00 -17.33 -0.92
C ALA A 99 7.14 -16.08 -1.20
N ASN A 100 5.96 -16.25 -1.79
CA ASN A 100 5.05 -15.17 -2.18
C ASN A 100 5.61 -14.22 -3.25
N ILE A 101 6.61 -14.67 -4.02
CA ILE A 101 7.24 -13.86 -5.06
C ILE A 101 6.36 -13.82 -6.31
N VAL A 102 6.12 -12.61 -6.81
CA VAL A 102 5.55 -12.35 -8.14
C VAL A 102 6.52 -11.50 -8.94
N ARG A 103 6.79 -11.92 -10.17
CA ARG A 103 7.63 -11.21 -11.13
C ARG A 103 6.79 -10.27 -11.97
N LEU A 104 7.10 -8.99 -11.94
CA LEU A 104 6.53 -7.99 -12.82
C LEU A 104 7.54 -7.69 -13.93
N LYS A 105 7.13 -7.89 -15.18
CA LYS A 105 7.89 -7.45 -16.36
C LYS A 105 7.10 -6.34 -17.04
N ILE A 106 7.71 -5.17 -17.08
CA ILE A 106 7.16 -3.92 -17.62
C ILE A 106 7.78 -3.71 -18.99
N GLU A 107 6.97 -3.73 -20.04
CA GLU A 107 7.41 -3.62 -21.43
C GLU A 107 6.72 -2.43 -22.12
N PRO A 108 7.44 -1.34 -22.44
CA PRO A 108 6.89 -0.27 -23.26
C PRO A 108 6.72 -0.72 -24.71
N ASN A 109 5.54 -0.48 -25.32
CA ASN A 109 5.29 -0.79 -26.74
C ASN A 109 5.44 0.47 -27.62
N GLY A 110 6.69 0.81 -27.92
CA GLY A 110 7.06 1.83 -28.91
C GLY A 110 6.67 3.27 -28.53
N ASP A 111 6.68 4.17 -29.52
CA ASP A 111 6.49 5.63 -29.32
C ASP A 111 5.05 6.04 -28.91
N SER A 112 4.11 5.10 -28.87
CA SER A 112 2.68 5.39 -28.58
C SER A 112 2.35 5.46 -27.09
N GLY A 113 3.29 5.12 -26.20
CA GLY A 113 3.10 5.14 -24.73
C GLY A 113 2.20 4.02 -24.18
N VAL A 114 1.61 3.20 -25.05
CA VAL A 114 0.94 1.95 -24.68
C VAL A 114 2.05 0.92 -24.44
N GLY A 115 1.92 0.10 -23.40
CA GLY A 115 2.84 -0.97 -23.05
C GLY A 115 2.09 -2.09 -22.33
N ASN A 116 2.83 -3.13 -21.94
CA ASN A 116 2.27 -4.31 -21.31
C ASN A 116 2.95 -4.53 -19.95
N LEU A 117 2.14 -4.87 -18.95
CA LEU A 117 2.59 -5.35 -17.65
C LEU A 117 2.32 -6.85 -17.56
N HIS A 118 3.39 -7.64 -17.54
CA HIS A 118 3.29 -9.08 -17.37
C HIS A 118 3.57 -9.48 -15.93
N LEU A 119 2.67 -10.29 -15.36
CA LEU A 119 2.80 -10.86 -14.03
C LEU A 119 3.07 -12.36 -14.16
N THR A 120 4.19 -12.82 -13.60
CA THR A 120 4.54 -14.24 -13.56
C THR A 120 4.71 -14.70 -12.12
N ALA A 121 4.07 -15.81 -11.76
CA ALA A 121 4.27 -16.49 -10.48
C ALA A 121 4.40 -18.00 -10.73
N SER A 122 5.24 -18.67 -9.95
CA SER A 122 5.57 -20.09 -10.15
C SER A 122 5.28 -20.90 -8.89
N SER A 123 4.62 -22.06 -9.05
CA SER A 123 4.44 -23.09 -8.03
C SER A 123 5.07 -24.40 -8.53
N ALA A 124 5.72 -25.14 -7.63
CA ALA A 124 6.28 -26.45 -7.94
C ALA A 124 5.18 -27.49 -8.27
N GLU A 125 3.99 -27.34 -7.69
CA GLU A 125 2.87 -28.27 -7.82
C GLU A 125 1.89 -27.84 -8.92
N MET A 126 1.59 -26.53 -9.00
CA MET A 126 0.55 -26.00 -9.88
C MET A 126 1.08 -25.43 -11.21
N GLY A 127 2.40 -25.37 -11.40
CA GLY A 127 3.04 -24.78 -12.57
C GLY A 127 3.11 -23.25 -12.50
N ASN A 128 3.12 -22.59 -13.67
CA ASN A 128 3.32 -21.15 -13.79
C ASN A 128 2.02 -20.41 -14.12
N SER A 129 1.75 -19.33 -13.40
CA SER A 129 0.75 -18.32 -13.75
C SER A 129 1.40 -17.23 -14.58
N LYS A 130 0.74 -16.85 -15.68
CA LYS A 130 1.10 -15.71 -16.51
C LYS A 130 -0.14 -14.87 -16.74
N ASN A 131 -0.10 -13.62 -16.34
CA ASN A 131 -1.14 -12.64 -16.63
C ASN A 131 -0.50 -11.48 -17.39
N GLU A 132 -1.25 -10.93 -18.33
CA GLU A 132 -0.83 -9.78 -19.13
C GLU A 132 -1.91 -8.70 -18.98
N LEU A 133 -1.47 -7.50 -18.66
CA LEU A 133 -2.33 -6.33 -18.47
C LEU A 133 -1.86 -5.22 -19.40
N ASP A 134 -2.81 -4.59 -20.08
CA ASP A 134 -2.55 -3.37 -20.82
C ASP A 134 -2.24 -2.25 -19.82
N ALA A 135 -1.15 -1.52 -20.06
CA ALA A 135 -0.71 -0.42 -19.21
C ALA A 135 -0.17 0.73 -20.07
N MET A 136 -0.17 1.95 -19.55
CA MET A 136 0.61 3.03 -20.16
C MET A 136 1.99 3.02 -19.52
N VAL A 137 3.03 2.78 -20.32
CA VAL A 137 4.40 2.65 -19.83
C VAL A 137 5.25 3.74 -20.45
N GLU A 138 5.83 4.57 -19.59
CA GLU A 138 6.79 5.61 -19.95
C GLU A 138 8.16 5.22 -19.37
N GLY A 139 9.21 5.21 -20.20
CA GLY A 139 10.58 4.92 -19.76
C GLY A 139 11.12 3.57 -20.23
N ASP A 140 11.98 2.97 -19.43
CA ASP A 140 12.76 1.78 -19.79
C ASP A 140 12.01 0.46 -19.48
N ASP A 141 12.37 -0.60 -20.17
CA ASP A 141 11.93 -1.96 -19.84
C ASP A 141 12.52 -2.40 -18.48
N LEU A 142 11.69 -3.06 -17.67
CA LEU A 142 12.12 -3.48 -16.34
C LEU A 142 11.49 -4.80 -15.92
N GLU A 143 12.30 -5.69 -15.37
CA GLU A 143 11.86 -6.87 -14.64
C GLU A 143 12.18 -6.71 -13.15
N ILE A 144 11.16 -6.85 -12.30
CA ILE A 144 11.28 -6.68 -10.84
C ILE A 144 10.40 -7.70 -10.11
N ASP A 145 10.98 -8.30 -9.06
CA ASP A 145 10.28 -9.28 -8.22
C ASP A 145 9.74 -8.58 -6.97
N PHE A 146 8.46 -8.78 -6.64
CA PHE A 146 7.81 -8.23 -5.44
C PHE A 146 7.16 -9.32 -4.59
N ASP A 147 6.90 -9.03 -3.32
CA ASP A 147 6.02 -9.88 -2.51
C ASP A 147 4.56 -9.55 -2.87
N VAL A 148 3.84 -10.56 -3.36
CA VAL A 148 2.45 -10.46 -3.80
C VAL A 148 1.53 -9.96 -2.69
N ARG A 149 1.85 -10.22 -1.42
CA ARG A 149 1.04 -9.80 -0.27
C ARG A 149 1.09 -8.30 -0.09
N TYR A 150 2.24 -7.67 -0.34
CA TYR A 150 2.37 -6.22 -0.24
C TYR A 150 1.62 -5.53 -1.38
N LEU A 151 1.69 -6.08 -2.60
CA LEU A 151 0.90 -5.58 -3.72
C LEU A 151 -0.61 -5.67 -3.45
N ILE A 152 -1.12 -6.80 -2.92
CA ILE A 152 -2.54 -6.91 -2.54
C ILE A 152 -2.89 -5.92 -1.44
N ALA A 153 -2.02 -5.76 -0.43
CA ALA A 153 -2.27 -4.87 0.68
C ALA A 153 -2.45 -3.43 0.21
N VAL A 154 -1.60 -2.92 -0.69
CA VAL A 154 -1.75 -1.55 -1.21
C VAL A 154 -2.90 -1.43 -2.20
N LEU A 155 -3.01 -2.33 -3.18
CA LEU A 155 -4.04 -2.24 -4.22
C LEU A 155 -5.46 -2.40 -3.67
N SER A 156 -5.62 -3.06 -2.51
CA SER A 156 -6.91 -3.17 -1.83
C SER A 156 -7.32 -1.94 -1.02
N GLN A 157 -6.47 -0.92 -0.92
CA GLN A 157 -6.74 0.33 -0.21
C GLN A 157 -6.88 1.53 -1.17
N ILE A 158 -6.83 1.27 -2.47
CA ILE A 158 -6.93 2.29 -3.53
C ILE A 158 -8.29 2.11 -4.20
N ASP A 159 -9.11 3.15 -4.15
CA ASP A 159 -10.47 3.16 -4.71
C ASP A 159 -10.50 3.77 -6.13
N GLU A 160 -9.42 4.44 -6.54
CA GLU A 160 -9.27 5.06 -7.84
C GLU A 160 -9.15 4.02 -8.97
N GLU A 161 -9.66 4.36 -10.16
CA GLU A 161 -9.70 3.45 -11.31
C GLU A 161 -8.30 3.01 -11.80
N GLN A 162 -7.29 3.86 -11.60
CA GLN A 162 -5.93 3.62 -12.09
C GLN A 162 -4.90 3.89 -11.00
N VAL A 163 -3.84 3.08 -11.01
CA VAL A 163 -2.65 3.26 -10.19
C VAL A 163 -1.42 3.52 -11.05
N VAL A 164 -0.49 4.26 -10.47
CA VAL A 164 0.83 4.49 -11.01
C VAL A 164 1.83 3.67 -10.20
N LEU A 165 2.51 2.75 -10.88
CA LEU A 165 3.69 2.05 -10.40
C LEU A 165 4.94 2.75 -10.97
N GLU A 166 5.76 3.30 -10.10
CA GLU A 166 7.01 3.96 -10.46
C GLU A 166 8.20 3.14 -9.97
N THR A 167 9.15 2.90 -10.86
CA THR A 167 10.32 2.06 -10.60
C THR A 167 11.58 2.69 -11.20
N THR A 168 12.74 2.27 -10.67
CA THR A 168 14.05 2.75 -11.14
C THR A 168 14.92 1.60 -11.63
N GLN A 169 15.18 0.62 -10.76
CA GLN A 169 15.99 -0.55 -11.04
C GLN A 169 15.37 -1.76 -10.35
N SER A 170 15.71 -2.96 -10.82
CA SER A 170 15.12 -4.23 -10.35
C SER A 170 15.40 -4.54 -8.87
N ASN A 171 16.41 -3.89 -8.29
CA ASN A 171 16.83 -4.05 -6.89
C ASN A 171 16.52 -2.82 -6.01
N ARG A 172 15.80 -1.83 -6.54
CA ARG A 172 15.43 -0.61 -5.80
C ARG A 172 13.94 -0.60 -5.47
N PRO A 173 13.55 0.06 -4.36
CA PRO A 173 12.15 0.22 -4.02
C PRO A 173 11.35 0.85 -5.16
N GLY A 174 10.16 0.30 -5.40
CA GLY A 174 9.15 0.90 -6.24
C GLY A 174 8.13 1.67 -5.41
N THR A 175 7.40 2.57 -6.05
CA THR A 175 6.31 3.32 -5.43
C THR A 175 5.00 3.06 -6.15
N ILE A 176 3.93 2.91 -5.38
CA ILE A 176 2.57 2.74 -5.86
C ILE A 176 1.72 3.87 -5.31
N ARG A 177 0.98 4.53 -6.20
CA ARG A 177 0.07 5.62 -5.86
C ARG A 177 -1.15 5.61 -6.78
N PRO A 178 -2.31 6.09 -6.32
CA PRO A 178 -3.45 6.33 -7.18
C PRO A 178 -3.14 7.40 -8.24
N LEU A 179 -3.72 7.27 -9.43
CA LEU A 179 -3.63 8.31 -10.44
C LEU A 179 -4.57 9.48 -10.08
N GLY A 180 -4.02 10.70 -10.01
CA GLY A 180 -4.80 11.92 -9.77
C GLY A 180 -4.71 12.46 -8.34
N LEU A 181 -4.19 11.67 -7.39
CA LEU A 181 -3.85 12.13 -6.05
C LEU A 181 -2.40 12.65 -5.99
N ALA A 182 -2.15 13.66 -5.15
CA ALA A 182 -0.79 14.16 -4.93
C ALA A 182 0.02 13.16 -4.08
N ASP A 183 1.36 13.19 -4.22
CA ASP A 183 2.27 12.31 -3.46
C ASP A 183 2.16 12.50 -1.93
N GLU A 184 1.70 13.68 -1.50
CA GLU A 184 1.48 14.01 -0.08
C GLU A 184 0.19 13.37 0.48
N GLU A 185 -0.72 12.95 -0.39
CA GLU A 185 -2.01 12.35 -0.02
C GLU A 185 -1.89 10.84 0.15
N PHE A 186 -1.29 10.16 -0.83
CA PHE A 186 -1.10 8.71 -0.76
C PHE A 186 0.15 8.26 -1.53
N LEU A 187 1.09 7.64 -0.81
CA LEU A 187 2.27 7.02 -1.39
C LEU A 187 2.60 5.74 -0.64
N HIS A 188 2.68 4.63 -1.38
CA HIS A 188 3.13 3.36 -0.83
C HIS A 188 4.47 2.96 -1.42
N VAL A 189 5.44 2.65 -0.56
CA VAL A 189 6.75 2.14 -0.98
C VAL A 189 6.74 0.62 -0.87
N VAL A 190 7.07 -0.08 -1.96
CA VAL A 190 7.17 -1.54 -1.99
C VAL A 190 8.62 -1.95 -2.27
N MET A 191 9.15 -2.85 -1.44
CA MET A 191 10.52 -3.32 -1.54
C MET A 191 10.60 -4.50 -2.52
N PRO A 192 11.58 -4.52 -3.44
CA PRO A 192 11.80 -5.68 -4.29
C PRO A 192 12.31 -6.87 -3.47
N MET A 193 11.90 -8.04 -3.91
CA MET A 193 12.40 -9.32 -3.42
C MET A 193 13.64 -9.68 -4.21
N HIS A 194 14.65 -10.20 -3.52
CA HIS A 194 15.80 -10.78 -4.19
C HIS A 194 15.52 -12.27 -4.37
N PRO A 195 15.47 -12.79 -5.61
CA PRO A 195 15.44 -14.23 -5.78
C PRO A 195 16.70 -14.83 -5.10
N PRO A 196 16.56 -15.93 -4.34
CA PRO A 196 17.71 -16.59 -3.74
C PRO A 196 18.68 -17.00 -4.86
N ARG A 197 19.96 -16.68 -4.67
CA ARG A 197 21.05 -17.13 -5.56
C ARG A 197 21.22 -18.64 -5.49
#